data_AF-A0A972DZD4-F1
#
_entry.id   AF-A0A972DZD4-F1
#
_cell.length_a   1.000
_cell.length_b   1.000
_cell.length_c   1.000
_cell.angle_alpha   90.00
_cell.angle_beta   90.00
_cell.angle_gamma   90.00
#
_symmetry.space_group_name_H-M   'P 1'
#
loop_
_entity.id
_entity.type
_entity.pdbx_description
1 polymer ?
#
loop_
_entity_poly.entity_id
_entity_poly.type
_entity_poly.pdbx_seq_one_letter_code
_entity_poly.pdbx_strand_id
1 'polypeptide(L)'
;MTSAAVFFDRDGTLIEDSGYLSHPDQVKLFDGAAEVIKEFHLLGYKTVVVSNQSGVARGIVSEEMLGRIHERLQELLALKGAALDGIYYCPYHPDGVIPKYRRDSDLRKPQPGMLLAAAEAMDLDLKQSWMIGDSGRDVEAGRRAGCRTILLRPGPADPDDAQDCAPNHVAVNIREAANMIKDFHRSSREEPSRAAATDEVESVSEHDYKVTPLEAEELRIEPRAEATGAMDEHAEPDQETPVLLVEILEQLKRMQKSEMFGEFSIMRLLAGIVQVFVLFCLVMALWFLMSPDRRIEPILMSLGFGIVLQLMALTFYIMQGRR
;
A
#
# COMPACT_ATOMS: atom_id res chain seq x y z
N MET A 1 23.08 -21.53 -6.14
CA MET A 1 21.75 -21.65 -6.77
C MET A 1 20.98 -20.42 -6.35
N THR A 2 20.38 -19.69 -7.28
CA THR A 2 19.55 -18.52 -6.99
C THR A 2 18.32 -18.95 -6.20
N SER A 3 17.97 -18.23 -5.13
CA SER A 3 16.80 -18.54 -4.31
C SER A 3 15.55 -17.85 -4.90
N ALA A 4 14.40 -18.50 -4.87
CA ALA A 4 13.13 -17.80 -5.13
C ALA A 4 12.69 -17.04 -3.88
N ALA A 5 11.86 -16.00 -4.03
CA ALA A 5 11.30 -15.26 -2.92
C ALA A 5 9.78 -15.16 -2.97
N VAL A 6 9.17 -14.99 -1.81
CA VAL A 6 7.82 -14.46 -1.65
C VAL A 6 7.95 -13.04 -1.12
N PHE A 7 7.59 -12.09 -1.96
CA PHE A 7 7.48 -10.68 -1.63
C PHE A 7 6.09 -10.39 -1.07
N PHE A 8 6.03 -9.58 -0.02
CA PHE A 8 4.80 -9.17 0.63
C PHE A 8 4.69 -7.65 0.65
N ASP A 9 3.49 -7.10 0.40
CA ASP A 9 3.17 -5.82 1.01
C ASP A 9 3.09 -5.95 2.53
N ARG A 10 3.19 -4.82 3.24
CA ARG A 10 3.13 -4.78 4.70
C ARG A 10 1.69 -4.56 5.18
N ASP A 11 1.21 -3.35 4.96
CA ASP A 11 -0.11 -2.87 5.39
C ASP A 11 -1.19 -3.55 4.54
N GLY A 12 -2.23 -4.11 5.17
CA GLY A 12 -3.28 -4.84 4.46
C GLY A 12 -2.92 -6.27 4.03
N THR A 13 -1.67 -6.70 4.26
CA THR A 13 -1.17 -8.04 3.87
C THR A 13 -0.58 -8.82 5.04
N LEU A 14 0.46 -8.31 5.69
CA LEU A 14 1.06 -8.92 6.89
C LEU A 14 0.47 -8.33 8.17
N ILE A 15 0.11 -7.05 8.15
CA ILE A 15 -0.48 -6.33 9.27
C ILE A 15 -1.76 -5.59 8.86
N GLU A 16 -2.61 -5.29 9.84
CA GLU A 16 -3.81 -4.47 9.62
C GLU A 16 -3.46 -3.08 9.02
N ASP A 17 -4.19 -2.68 7.97
CA ASP A 17 -4.07 -1.33 7.39
C ASP A 17 -4.92 -0.32 8.20
N SER A 18 -4.25 0.44 9.06
CA SER A 18 -4.87 1.53 9.81
C SER A 18 -4.92 2.87 9.04
N GLY A 19 -4.31 2.94 7.84
CA GLY A 19 -4.19 4.12 6.97
C GLY A 19 -2.78 4.73 7.00
N TYR A 20 -2.41 5.36 8.12
CA TYR A 20 -1.05 5.85 8.34
C TYR A 20 -0.54 5.36 9.69
N LEU A 21 0.08 4.20 9.66
CA LEU A 21 0.75 3.64 10.82
C LEU A 21 1.92 4.55 11.21
N SER A 22 1.84 5.17 12.38
CA SER A 22 2.77 6.20 12.85
C SER A 22 3.42 5.87 14.18
N HIS A 23 3.00 4.78 14.83
CA HIS A 23 3.60 4.30 16.08
C HIS A 23 3.73 2.76 16.07
N PRO A 24 4.81 2.20 16.67
CA PRO A 24 5.00 0.75 16.79
C PRO A 24 3.83 -0.01 17.41
N ASP A 25 3.16 0.56 18.41
CA ASP A 25 2.04 -0.10 19.11
C ASP A 25 0.82 -0.35 18.22
N GLN A 26 0.75 0.28 17.05
CA GLN A 26 -0.31 0.06 16.06
C GLN A 26 -0.06 -1.17 15.20
N VAL A 27 1.14 -1.76 15.25
CA VAL A 27 1.48 -2.95 14.46
C VAL A 27 0.71 -4.15 15.00
N LYS A 28 -0.23 -4.64 14.18
CA LYS A 28 -1.03 -5.83 14.46
C LYS A 28 -0.91 -6.81 13.32
N LEU A 29 -0.27 -7.95 13.56
CA LEU A 29 -0.16 -9.02 12.58
C LEU A 29 -1.54 -9.60 12.25
N PHE A 30 -1.77 -9.88 10.98
CA PHE A 30 -2.89 -10.73 10.59
C PHE A 30 -2.69 -12.16 11.11
N ASP A 31 -3.82 -12.81 11.41
CA ASP A 31 -3.83 -14.22 11.79
C ASP A 31 -3.21 -15.08 10.69
N GLY A 32 -2.25 -15.91 11.07
CA GLY A 32 -1.57 -16.81 10.15
C GLY A 32 -0.37 -16.21 9.42
N ALA A 33 -0.08 -14.91 9.53
CA ALA A 33 1.01 -14.26 8.80
C ALA A 33 2.38 -14.85 9.16
N ALA A 34 2.66 -15.02 10.46
CA ALA A 34 3.92 -15.60 10.92
C ALA A 34 4.06 -17.08 10.52
N GLU A 35 2.98 -17.85 10.59
CA GLU A 35 2.94 -19.25 10.17
C GLU A 35 3.24 -19.39 8.67
N VAL A 36 2.65 -18.53 7.83
CA VAL A 36 2.89 -18.51 6.39
C VAL A 36 4.37 -18.21 6.06
N ILE A 37 4.97 -17.24 6.76
CA ILE A 37 6.40 -16.92 6.58
C ILE A 37 7.28 -18.15 6.90
N LYS A 38 7.01 -18.84 8.02
CA LYS A 38 7.73 -20.07 8.38
C LYS A 38 7.56 -21.16 7.33
N GLU A 39 6.33 -21.36 6.84
CA GLU A 39 6.05 -22.35 5.80
C GLU A 39 6.86 -22.07 4.52
N PHE A 40 6.99 -20.81 4.11
CA PHE A 40 7.81 -20.45 2.94
C PHE A 40 9.30 -20.66 3.14
N HIS A 41 9.83 -20.37 4.33
CA HIS A 41 11.20 -20.71 4.68
C HIS A 41 11.46 -22.22 4.58
N LEU A 42 10.54 -23.06 5.07
CA LEU A 42 10.65 -24.52 4.96
C LEU A 42 10.62 -25.02 3.51
N LEU A 43 10.01 -24.26 2.60
CA LEU A 43 9.96 -24.57 1.17
C LEU A 43 11.17 -24.01 0.40
N GLY A 44 12.08 -23.33 1.08
CA GLY A 44 13.30 -22.74 0.51
C GLY A 44 13.09 -21.38 -0.17
N TYR A 45 11.95 -20.71 0.08
CA TYR A 45 11.77 -19.33 -0.36
C TYR A 45 12.40 -18.35 0.64
N LYS A 46 12.92 -17.25 0.12
CA LYS A 46 13.18 -16.02 0.89
C LYS A 46 11.88 -15.26 1.12
N THR A 47 11.72 -14.63 2.28
CA THR A 47 10.53 -13.83 2.60
C THR A 47 10.91 -12.36 2.76
N VAL A 48 10.36 -11.50 1.90
CA VAL A 48 10.81 -10.10 1.80
C VAL A 48 9.61 -9.17 1.81
N VAL A 49 9.64 -8.13 2.65
CA VAL A 49 8.63 -7.06 2.61
C VAL A 49 9.04 -5.99 1.61
N VAL A 50 8.10 -5.54 0.79
CA VAL A 50 8.25 -4.42 -0.16
C VAL A 50 7.08 -3.45 0.01
N SER A 51 7.29 -2.31 0.68
CA SER A 51 6.18 -1.45 1.12
C SER A 51 6.29 0.03 0.74
N ASN A 52 5.18 0.63 0.31
CA ASN A 52 5.11 2.06 -0.01
C ASN A 52 4.84 2.88 1.26
N GLN A 53 5.85 3.54 1.82
CA GLN A 53 5.75 4.30 3.08
C GLN A 53 5.67 5.81 2.85
N SER A 54 4.63 6.24 2.14
CA SER A 54 4.45 7.67 1.77
C SER A 54 4.19 8.60 2.95
N GLY A 55 3.87 8.05 4.14
CA GLY A 55 3.76 8.81 5.38
C GLY A 55 5.03 9.61 5.69
N VAL A 56 6.20 9.11 5.26
CA VAL A 56 7.49 9.80 5.39
C VAL A 56 7.51 11.07 4.55
N ALA A 57 7.24 10.98 3.25
CA ALA A 57 7.16 12.16 2.38
C ALA A 57 6.07 13.16 2.79
N ARG A 58 4.99 12.67 3.41
CA ARG A 58 3.88 13.48 3.92
C ARG A 58 4.13 14.08 5.31
N GLY A 59 5.26 13.76 5.94
CA GLY A 59 5.61 14.25 7.28
C GLY A 59 4.72 13.71 8.40
N ILE A 60 4.05 12.59 8.17
CA ILE A 60 3.18 11.92 9.15
C ILE A 60 4.01 11.03 10.08
N VAL A 61 5.09 10.44 9.56
CA VAL A 61 6.00 9.57 10.31
C VAL A 61 7.44 9.89 9.92
N SER A 62 8.37 9.94 10.88
CA SER A 62 9.79 10.08 10.59
C SER A 62 10.38 8.76 10.10
N GLU A 63 11.51 8.81 9.39
CA GLU A 63 12.21 7.60 8.95
C GLU A 63 12.72 6.77 10.15
N GLU A 64 13.12 7.43 11.25
CA GLU A 64 13.47 6.78 12.51
C GLU A 64 12.27 6.05 13.14
N MET A 65 11.11 6.70 13.21
CA MET A 65 9.90 6.08 13.74
C MET A 65 9.43 4.91 12.86
N LEU A 66 9.58 5.05 11.54
CA LEU A 66 9.34 3.95 10.61
C LEU A 66 10.30 2.77 10.86
N GLY A 67 11.55 3.03 11.21
CA GLY A 67 12.51 2.02 11.67
C GLY A 67 11.97 1.25 12.88
N ARG A 68 11.52 1.97 13.92
CA ARG A 68 10.92 1.37 15.12
C ARG A 68 9.65 0.55 14.83
N ILE A 69 8.85 0.98 13.86
CA ILE A 69 7.69 0.23 13.38
C ILE A 69 8.13 -1.10 12.74
N HIS A 70 9.19 -1.08 11.93
CA HIS A 70 9.73 -2.28 11.30
C HIS A 70 10.38 -3.22 12.32
N GLU A 71 11.08 -2.69 13.32
CA GLU A 71 11.60 -3.46 14.46
C GLU A 71 10.46 -4.18 15.18
N ARG A 72 9.36 -3.46 15.48
CA ARG A 72 8.20 -4.04 16.12
C ARG A 72 7.53 -5.14 15.30
N LEU A 73 7.45 -4.97 13.98
CA LEU A 73 7.00 -6.03 13.08
C LEU A 73 7.87 -7.27 13.19
N GLN A 74 9.20 -7.11 13.16
CA GLN A 74 10.13 -8.24 13.29
C GLN A 74 10.01 -8.92 14.66
N GLU A 75 9.89 -8.16 15.75
CA GLU A 75 9.67 -8.70 17.09
C GLU A 75 8.43 -9.59 17.16
N LEU A 76 7.30 -9.10 16.64
CA LEU A 76 6.03 -9.83 16.65
C LEU A 76 6.11 -11.13 15.83
N LEU A 77 6.85 -11.12 14.72
CA LEU A 77 7.13 -12.32 13.93
C LEU A 77 8.06 -13.28 14.68
N ALA A 78 9.12 -12.77 15.29
CA ALA A 78 10.11 -13.55 16.04
C ALA A 78 9.50 -14.24 17.26
N LEU A 79 8.59 -13.58 17.97
CA LEU A 79 7.81 -14.18 19.07
C LEU A 79 7.00 -15.41 18.63
N LYS A 80 6.68 -15.50 17.33
CA LYS A 80 5.98 -16.63 16.71
C LYS A 80 6.92 -17.56 15.93
N GLY A 81 8.23 -17.38 16.06
CA GLY A 81 9.29 -18.16 15.42
C GLY A 81 9.45 -17.90 13.93
N ALA A 82 8.97 -16.77 13.42
CA ALA A 82 9.09 -16.35 12.03
C ALA A 82 10.12 -15.22 11.90
N ALA A 83 10.81 -15.15 10.77
CA ALA A 83 11.75 -14.07 10.46
C ALA A 83 11.57 -13.64 9.00
N LEU A 84 11.82 -12.37 8.70
CA LEU A 84 11.89 -11.88 7.33
C LEU A 84 13.36 -11.83 6.91
N ASP A 85 13.65 -12.17 5.66
CA ASP A 85 14.99 -12.04 5.07
C ASP A 85 15.31 -10.58 4.73
N GLY A 86 14.30 -9.74 4.51
CA GLY A 86 14.51 -8.30 4.29
C GLY A 86 13.23 -7.47 4.31
N ILE A 87 13.41 -6.18 4.57
CA ILE A 87 12.35 -5.17 4.50
C ILE A 87 12.85 -4.02 3.63
N TYR A 88 12.21 -3.84 2.48
CA TYR A 88 12.45 -2.75 1.55
C TYR A 88 11.23 -1.82 1.56
N TYR A 89 11.48 -0.52 1.58
CA TYR A 89 10.41 0.46 1.58
C TYR A 89 10.73 1.67 0.71
N CYS A 90 9.68 2.30 0.20
CA CYS A 90 9.79 3.56 -0.53
C CYS A 90 9.23 4.72 0.31
N PRO A 91 10.08 5.64 0.81
CA PRO A 91 9.62 6.82 1.55
C PRO A 91 9.12 7.95 0.63
N TYR A 92 9.34 7.85 -0.69
CA TYR A 92 9.12 8.93 -1.65
C TYR A 92 7.66 9.05 -2.11
N HIS A 93 7.25 10.29 -2.39
CA HIS A 93 5.96 10.63 -3.02
C HIS A 93 6.08 11.95 -3.80
N PRO A 94 5.57 12.06 -5.04
CA PRO A 94 5.67 13.29 -5.83
C PRO A 94 5.03 14.51 -5.16
N ASP A 95 3.90 14.29 -4.47
CA ASP A 95 3.20 15.32 -3.69
C ASP A 95 3.63 15.41 -2.21
N GLY A 96 4.82 14.92 -1.86
CA GLY A 96 5.35 14.99 -0.49
C GLY A 96 5.52 16.44 0.01
N VAL A 97 5.24 16.69 1.29
CA VAL A 97 5.48 18.00 1.91
C VAL A 97 6.94 18.18 2.34
N ILE A 98 7.64 17.08 2.64
CA ILE A 98 9.05 17.10 3.02
C ILE A 98 9.93 17.11 1.75
N PRO A 99 10.71 18.18 1.48
CA PRO A 99 11.47 18.31 0.25
C PRO A 99 12.43 17.15 -0.04
N LYS A 100 13.06 16.58 0.99
CA LYS A 100 13.96 15.41 0.88
C LYS A 100 13.30 14.20 0.22
N TYR A 101 12.00 14.01 0.44
CA TYR A 101 11.27 12.83 -0.02
C TYR A 101 10.25 13.13 -1.14
N ARG A 102 10.11 14.40 -1.53
CA ARG A 102 9.17 14.85 -2.57
C ARG A 102 9.74 14.60 -3.96
N ARG A 103 9.53 13.40 -4.50
CA ARG A 103 9.93 13.02 -5.86
C ARG A 103 9.21 11.76 -6.33
N ASP A 104 9.21 11.57 -7.64
CA ASP A 104 9.00 10.25 -8.24
C ASP A 104 10.19 9.33 -7.93
N SER A 105 9.93 8.03 -7.88
CA SER A 105 10.93 7.02 -7.54
C SER A 105 10.57 5.68 -8.16
N ASP A 106 11.57 5.00 -8.73
CA ASP A 106 11.43 3.62 -9.22
C ASP A 106 11.22 2.61 -8.09
N LEU A 107 11.48 3.00 -6.83
CA LEU A 107 11.17 2.19 -5.67
C LEU A 107 9.67 2.23 -5.32
N ARG A 108 8.91 3.21 -5.80
CA ARG A 108 7.49 3.36 -5.43
C ARG A 108 6.62 2.45 -6.29
N LYS A 109 5.98 1.44 -5.69
CA LYS A 109 4.98 0.61 -6.38
C LYS A 109 3.91 1.52 -7.02
N PRO A 110 3.58 1.37 -8.31
CA PRO A 110 3.72 0.16 -9.14
C PRO A 110 5.09 -0.07 -9.81
N GLN A 111 6.10 0.78 -9.58
CA GLN A 111 7.44 0.50 -10.09
C GLN A 111 8.09 -0.68 -9.33
N PRO A 112 8.88 -1.53 -10.03
CA PRO A 112 9.40 -2.77 -9.46
C PRO A 112 10.68 -2.59 -8.63
N GLY A 113 11.18 -1.36 -8.44
CA GLY A 113 12.54 -1.11 -7.96
C GLY A 113 12.87 -1.74 -6.61
N MET A 114 11.91 -1.83 -5.68
CA MET A 114 12.13 -2.54 -4.41
C MET A 114 12.35 -4.05 -4.60
N LEU A 115 11.60 -4.68 -5.50
CA LEU A 115 11.73 -6.11 -5.80
C LEU A 115 13.06 -6.38 -6.52
N LEU A 116 13.44 -5.50 -7.46
CA LEU A 116 14.71 -5.60 -8.17
C LEU A 116 15.91 -5.42 -7.23
N ALA A 117 15.85 -4.44 -6.32
CA ALA A 117 16.90 -4.21 -5.33
C ALA A 117 17.07 -5.41 -4.39
N ALA A 118 15.96 -6.01 -3.94
CA ALA A 118 16.01 -7.23 -3.15
C ALA A 118 16.57 -8.42 -3.92
N ALA A 119 16.21 -8.55 -5.21
CA ALA A 119 16.73 -9.61 -6.07
C ALA A 119 18.23 -9.50 -6.31
N GLU A 120 18.75 -8.28 -6.50
CA GLU A 120 20.18 -8.04 -6.62
C GLU A 120 20.91 -8.34 -5.31
N ALA A 121 20.39 -7.86 -4.17
CA ALA A 121 21.04 -8.02 -2.87
C ALA A 121 21.09 -9.48 -2.37
N MET A 122 20.12 -10.31 -2.77
CA MET A 122 19.96 -11.68 -2.27
C MET A 122 20.10 -12.76 -3.35
N ASP A 123 20.50 -12.39 -4.58
CA ASP A 123 20.62 -13.30 -5.74
C ASP A 123 19.33 -14.08 -6.02
N LEU A 124 18.21 -13.35 -6.14
CA LEU A 124 16.86 -13.96 -6.26
C LEU A 124 16.45 -14.23 -7.70
N ASP A 125 15.84 -15.40 -7.93
CA ASP A 125 15.14 -15.70 -9.20
C ASP A 125 13.72 -15.15 -9.17
N LEU A 126 13.53 -13.96 -9.76
CA LEU A 126 12.24 -13.27 -9.85
C LEU A 126 11.18 -14.09 -10.62
N LYS A 127 11.56 -14.90 -11.61
CA LYS A 127 10.59 -15.69 -12.40
C LYS A 127 9.95 -16.83 -11.60
N GLN A 128 10.67 -17.29 -10.57
CA GLN A 128 10.16 -18.28 -9.62
C GLN A 128 9.63 -17.64 -8.34
N SER A 129 9.69 -16.31 -8.25
CA SER A 129 9.23 -15.54 -7.10
C SER A 129 7.77 -15.11 -7.23
N TRP A 130 7.21 -14.74 -6.09
CA TRP A 130 5.81 -14.33 -5.92
C TRP A 130 5.72 -12.94 -5.30
N MET A 131 4.72 -12.15 -5.69
CA MET A 131 4.34 -10.90 -5.02
C MET A 131 2.92 -11.04 -4.49
N ILE A 132 2.74 -10.88 -3.19
CA ILE A 132 1.45 -10.89 -2.49
C ILE A 132 1.19 -9.49 -1.97
N GLY A 133 0.04 -8.92 -2.31
CA GLY A 133 -0.38 -7.58 -1.84
C GLY A 133 -1.89 -7.41 -1.87
N ASP A 134 -2.38 -6.32 -1.29
CA ASP A 134 -3.82 -6.01 -1.18
C ASP A 134 -4.30 -5.04 -2.26
N SER A 135 -3.41 -4.57 -3.14
CA SER A 135 -3.71 -3.50 -4.08
C SER A 135 -3.16 -3.75 -5.49
N GLY A 136 -3.79 -3.15 -6.50
CA GLY A 136 -3.38 -3.31 -7.90
C GLY A 136 -1.96 -2.81 -8.20
N ARG A 137 -1.45 -1.85 -7.41
CA ARG A 137 -0.04 -1.41 -7.48
C ARG A 137 0.95 -2.51 -7.11
N ASP A 138 0.58 -3.42 -6.22
CA ASP A 138 1.43 -4.54 -5.80
C ASP A 138 1.52 -5.58 -6.92
N VAL A 139 0.36 -5.89 -7.50
CA VAL A 139 0.24 -6.76 -8.66
C VAL A 139 1.09 -6.20 -9.81
N GLU A 140 0.94 -4.93 -10.14
CA GLU A 140 1.69 -4.33 -11.24
C GLU A 140 3.20 -4.31 -10.97
N ALA A 141 3.63 -4.02 -9.74
CA ALA A 141 5.06 -4.09 -9.38
C ALA A 141 5.62 -5.50 -9.52
N GLY A 142 4.89 -6.52 -9.05
CA GLY A 142 5.25 -7.93 -9.20
C GLY A 142 5.36 -8.35 -10.67
N ARG A 143 4.36 -7.99 -11.49
CA ARG A 143 4.37 -8.28 -12.93
C ARG A 143 5.54 -7.63 -13.65
N ARG A 144 5.82 -6.36 -13.37
CA ARG A 144 6.97 -5.63 -13.96
C ARG A 144 8.31 -6.23 -13.55
N ALA A 145 8.42 -6.77 -12.34
CA ALA A 145 9.61 -7.49 -11.88
C ALA A 145 9.73 -8.90 -12.51
N GLY A 146 8.67 -9.44 -13.11
CA GLY A 146 8.62 -10.79 -13.66
C GLY A 146 8.17 -11.86 -12.66
N CYS A 147 7.68 -11.46 -11.48
CA CYS A 147 7.11 -12.35 -10.48
C CYS A 147 5.69 -12.81 -10.87
N ARG A 148 5.28 -13.95 -10.30
CA ARG A 148 3.85 -14.28 -10.21
C ARG A 148 3.19 -13.43 -9.13
N THR A 149 1.89 -13.17 -9.25
CA THR A 149 1.19 -12.22 -8.38
C THR A 149 -0.08 -12.81 -7.77
N ILE A 150 -0.29 -12.53 -6.49
CA ILE A 150 -1.52 -12.85 -5.77
C ILE A 150 -2.09 -11.57 -5.18
N LEU A 151 -3.31 -11.23 -5.56
CA LEU A 151 -4.05 -10.12 -4.96
C LEU A 151 -4.89 -10.64 -3.78
N LEU A 152 -4.72 -10.03 -2.62
CA LEU A 152 -5.56 -10.29 -1.44
C LEU A 152 -6.85 -9.46 -1.52
N ARG A 153 -7.99 -10.14 -1.44
CA ARG A 153 -9.33 -9.54 -1.43
C ARG A 153 -10.18 -10.09 -0.29
N PRO A 154 -10.12 -9.48 0.90
CA PRO A 154 -11.01 -9.83 1.99
C PRO A 154 -12.43 -9.29 1.70
N GLY A 155 -13.33 -10.15 1.23
CA GLY A 155 -14.75 -9.82 1.01
C GLY A 155 -15.34 -10.39 -0.28
N PRO A 156 -16.62 -10.09 -0.57
CA PRO A 156 -17.23 -10.46 -1.85
C PRO A 156 -16.43 -9.83 -2.99
N ALA A 157 -15.98 -10.66 -3.94
CA ALA A 157 -15.27 -10.17 -5.11
C ALA A 157 -16.22 -9.28 -5.93
N ASP A 158 -15.94 -7.97 -5.94
CA ASP A 158 -16.51 -7.11 -6.97
C ASP A 158 -15.79 -7.45 -8.29
N PRO A 159 -16.49 -7.98 -9.31
CA PRO A 159 -15.86 -8.48 -10.53
C PRO A 159 -15.05 -7.43 -11.29
N ASP A 160 -15.47 -6.16 -11.24
CA ASP A 160 -14.84 -5.07 -12.00
C ASP A 160 -13.46 -4.68 -11.44
N ASP A 161 -13.23 -5.02 -10.18
CA ASP A 161 -12.24 -4.40 -9.32
C ASP A 161 -10.91 -5.21 -9.33
N ALA A 162 -10.93 -6.41 -9.94
CA ALA A 162 -9.76 -7.23 -10.30
C ALA A 162 -9.39 -7.12 -11.79
N GLN A 163 -10.28 -6.59 -12.62
CA GLN A 163 -10.12 -6.48 -14.07
C GLN A 163 -8.97 -5.52 -14.45
N ASP A 164 -8.77 -4.48 -13.64
CA ASP A 164 -7.81 -3.40 -13.93
C ASP A 164 -6.33 -3.76 -13.70
N CYS A 165 -6.03 -4.77 -12.87
CA CYS A 165 -4.64 -5.13 -12.54
C CYS A 165 -4.22 -6.56 -12.94
N ALA A 166 -5.15 -7.41 -13.39
CA ALA A 166 -4.90 -8.74 -13.95
C ALA A 166 -3.87 -9.60 -13.16
N PRO A 167 -4.12 -9.89 -11.86
CA PRO A 167 -3.25 -10.75 -11.07
C PRO A 167 -3.25 -12.19 -11.60
N ASN A 168 -2.20 -12.96 -11.30
CA ASN A 168 -2.20 -14.39 -11.66
C ASN A 168 -3.23 -15.18 -10.83
N HIS A 169 -3.39 -14.82 -9.56
CA HIS A 169 -4.36 -15.43 -8.65
C HIS A 169 -4.97 -14.37 -7.72
N VAL A 170 -6.13 -14.69 -7.16
CA VAL A 170 -6.81 -13.90 -6.14
C VAL A 170 -7.05 -14.81 -4.94
N ALA A 171 -6.78 -14.32 -3.73
CA ALA A 171 -6.99 -15.04 -2.49
C ALA A 171 -7.71 -14.15 -1.47
N VAL A 172 -8.55 -14.73 -0.61
CA VAL A 172 -9.31 -13.98 0.41
C VAL A 172 -8.44 -13.57 1.59
N ASN A 173 -7.33 -14.28 1.83
CA ASN A 173 -6.39 -14.00 2.90
C ASN A 173 -5.01 -14.63 2.62
N ILE A 174 -4.03 -14.30 3.47
CA ILE A 174 -2.64 -14.74 3.32
C ILE A 174 -2.47 -16.27 3.40
N ARG A 175 -3.33 -16.97 4.14
CA ARG A 175 -3.27 -18.44 4.27
C ARG A 175 -3.71 -19.13 2.99
N GLU A 176 -4.76 -18.64 2.34
CA GLU A 176 -5.16 -19.14 1.03
C GLU A 176 -4.08 -18.86 -0.02
N ALA A 177 -3.51 -17.66 -0.03
CA ALA A 177 -2.38 -17.34 -0.92
C ALA A 177 -1.20 -18.30 -0.72
N ALA A 178 -0.88 -18.64 0.53
CA ALA A 178 0.16 -19.61 0.84
C ALA A 178 -0.14 -21.03 0.35
N ASN A 179 -1.41 -21.47 0.44
CA ASN A 179 -1.82 -22.76 -0.09
C ASN A 179 -1.66 -22.82 -1.62
N MET A 180 -2.03 -21.76 -2.34
CA MET A 180 -1.84 -21.69 -3.79
C MET A 180 -0.35 -21.81 -4.18
N ILE A 181 0.54 -21.13 -3.47
CA ILE A 181 1.99 -21.20 -3.72
C ILE A 181 2.54 -22.59 -3.37
N LYS A 182 2.07 -23.21 -2.29
CA LYS A 182 2.46 -24.59 -1.91
C LYS A 182 2.07 -25.60 -2.99
N ASP A 183 0.85 -25.50 -3.51
CA ASP A 183 0.36 -26.40 -4.55
C ASP A 183 1.15 -26.21 -5.85
N PHE A 184 1.48 -24.96 -6.20
CA PHE A 184 2.36 -24.66 -7.32
C PHE A 184 3.78 -25.23 -7.12
N HIS A 185 4.33 -25.11 -5.90
CA HIS A 185 5.65 -25.63 -5.58
C HIS A 185 5.72 -27.15 -5.69
N ARG A 186 4.65 -27.86 -5.29
CA ARG A 186 4.53 -29.32 -5.44
C ARG A 186 4.48 -29.74 -6.90
N SER A 187 3.61 -29.11 -7.71
CA SER A 187 3.46 -29.47 -9.13
C SER A 187 4.76 -29.24 -9.92
N SER A 188 5.49 -28.16 -9.60
CA SER A 188 6.78 -27.84 -10.24
C SER A 188 7.90 -28.82 -9.85
N ARG A 189 7.78 -29.55 -8.74
CA ARG A 189 8.74 -30.58 -8.29
C ARG A 189 8.33 -32.00 -8.69
N GLU A 190 7.08 -32.24 -9.03
CA GLU A 190 6.62 -33.53 -9.56
C GLU A 190 6.99 -33.72 -11.05
N GLU A 191 7.12 -32.64 -11.84
CA GLU A 191 7.58 -32.73 -13.23
C GLU A 191 9.06 -33.17 -13.40
N PRO A 192 10.01 -32.82 -12.50
CA PRO A 192 11.37 -33.38 -12.51
C PRO A 192 11.49 -34.82 -11.96
N SER A 193 10.55 -35.28 -11.12
CA SER A 193 10.69 -36.52 -10.32
C SER A 193 10.44 -37.84 -11.08
N ARG A 194 10.41 -37.83 -12.43
CA ARG A 194 10.57 -39.06 -13.23
C ARG A 194 12.03 -39.37 -13.58
N ALA A 195 12.97 -38.48 -13.25
CA ALA A 195 14.40 -38.69 -13.44
C ALA A 195 15.15 -38.30 -12.16
N ALA A 196 15.94 -39.24 -11.63
CA ALA A 196 16.88 -39.09 -10.52
C ALA A 196 16.29 -39.16 -9.10
N ALA A 197 16.16 -40.40 -8.63
CA ALA A 197 16.42 -40.73 -7.23
C ALA A 197 17.94 -40.79 -7.02
N THR A 198 18.44 -40.19 -5.94
CA THR A 198 19.32 -40.79 -4.91
C THR A 198 19.68 -39.76 -3.85
N ASP A 199 19.81 -40.25 -2.62
CA ASP A 199 20.08 -39.59 -1.35
C ASP A 199 21.28 -38.63 -1.32
N GLU A 200 21.23 -37.63 -0.44
CA GLU A 200 22.10 -37.56 0.76
C GLU A 200 21.70 -36.39 1.68
N VAL A 201 21.74 -36.68 2.98
CA VAL A 201 21.44 -35.78 4.10
C VAL A 201 22.74 -35.16 4.57
N GLU A 202 22.83 -33.83 4.66
CA GLU A 202 23.90 -33.18 5.42
C GLU A 202 23.47 -31.84 6.05
N SER A 203 24.21 -31.51 7.11
CA SER A 203 23.87 -30.76 8.32
C SER A 203 23.70 -29.25 8.19
N VAL A 204 22.85 -28.70 9.05
CA VAL A 204 22.63 -27.26 9.28
C VAL A 204 23.86 -26.64 9.95
N SER A 205 24.40 -25.56 9.35
CA SER A 205 25.38 -24.68 9.98
C SER A 205 24.79 -23.29 10.21
N GLU A 206 25.08 -22.74 11.38
CA GLU A 206 24.73 -21.39 11.85
C GLU A 206 25.07 -20.34 10.80
N HIS A 207 24.11 -19.46 10.50
CA HIS A 207 24.35 -18.30 9.63
C HIS A 207 24.28 -17.01 10.43
N ASP A 208 25.43 -16.33 10.42
CA ASP A 208 25.68 -14.98 10.91
C ASP A 208 24.70 -13.96 10.34
N TYR A 209 24.15 -13.17 11.26
CA TYR A 209 23.29 -12.02 10.99
C TYR A 209 24.14 -10.83 10.51
N LYS A 210 23.86 -10.30 9.31
CA LYS A 210 24.41 -9.02 8.84
C LYS A 210 23.31 -7.96 8.78
N VAL A 211 23.33 -7.04 9.73
CA VAL A 211 22.74 -5.71 9.56
C VAL A 211 23.75 -4.87 8.80
N THR A 212 23.33 -4.23 7.71
CA THR A 212 24.06 -3.12 7.11
C THR A 212 23.31 -1.83 7.41
N PRO A 213 23.77 -1.02 8.39
CA PRO A 213 23.29 0.34 8.58
C PRO A 213 24.05 1.30 7.65
N LEU A 214 23.32 2.17 6.95
CA LEU A 214 23.89 3.42 6.45
C LEU A 214 23.97 4.39 7.64
N GLU A 215 25.18 4.87 7.90
CA GLU A 215 25.64 5.59 9.09
C GLU A 215 24.80 6.83 9.44
N ALA A 216 24.49 6.99 10.73
CA ALA A 216 24.26 8.28 11.38
C ALA A 216 24.63 8.18 12.88
N GLU A 217 25.26 9.24 13.36
CA GLU A 217 26.11 9.36 14.55
C GLU A 217 25.34 9.45 15.89
N GLU A 218 26.07 9.16 16.97
CA GLU A 218 25.66 8.90 18.34
C GLU A 218 24.94 10.05 19.09
N LEU A 219 23.93 9.71 19.91
CA LEU A 219 23.70 10.40 21.20
C LEU A 219 23.04 9.46 22.22
N ARG A 220 23.79 9.04 23.24
CA ARG A 220 23.35 8.26 24.41
C ARG A 220 22.60 9.13 25.42
N ILE A 221 21.46 8.65 25.93
CA ILE A 221 20.91 9.04 27.25
C ILE A 221 20.38 7.77 27.95
N GLU A 222 20.79 7.56 29.20
CA GLU A 222 20.50 6.39 30.04
C GLU A 222 19.04 6.32 30.56
N PRO A 223 18.52 5.12 30.93
CA PRO A 223 17.17 4.97 31.47
C PRO A 223 17.12 5.24 32.98
N ARG A 224 16.07 5.94 33.42
CA ARG A 224 15.71 6.07 34.84
C ARG A 224 14.45 5.27 35.16
N ALA A 225 14.53 4.54 36.27
CA ALA A 225 13.54 3.61 36.78
C ALA A 225 12.37 4.25 37.55
N GLU A 226 11.35 3.41 37.75
CA GLU A 226 10.27 3.41 38.76
C GLU A 226 9.05 4.34 38.55
N ALA A 227 7.85 3.73 38.46
CA ALA A 227 6.96 3.64 39.63
C ALA A 227 5.74 2.74 39.35
N THR A 228 5.47 1.85 40.29
CA THR A 228 4.27 1.02 40.44
C THR A 228 3.09 1.84 40.98
N GLY A 229 1.88 1.43 40.65
CA GLY A 229 0.65 1.94 41.25
C GLY A 229 -0.58 1.19 40.76
N ALA A 230 -1.04 0.23 41.58
CA ALA A 230 -2.34 -0.44 41.44
C ALA A 230 -3.45 0.48 41.95
N MET A 231 -4.66 0.38 41.39
CA MET A 231 -5.93 0.27 42.15
C MET A 231 -7.14 -0.01 41.25
N ASP A 232 -8.16 -0.52 41.93
CA ASP A 232 -9.26 -1.41 41.55
C ASP A 232 -10.52 -0.79 40.92
N GLU A 233 -11.34 -1.71 40.40
CA GLU A 233 -12.82 -1.78 40.43
C GLU A 233 -13.74 -1.06 39.40
N HIS A 234 -14.41 -1.93 38.62
CA HIS A 234 -15.83 -1.99 38.23
C HIS A 234 -16.55 -0.84 37.51
N ALA A 235 -16.94 -1.10 36.25
CA ALA A 235 -18.32 -1.01 35.75
C ALA A 235 -18.41 -1.63 34.34
N GLU A 236 -19.15 -2.73 34.17
CA GLU A 236 -19.52 -3.23 32.83
C GLU A 236 -20.63 -2.36 32.23
N PRO A 237 -20.52 -1.94 30.95
CA PRO A 237 -21.67 -1.54 30.17
C PRO A 237 -21.94 -2.54 29.03
N ASP A 238 -23.18 -3.02 29.02
CA ASP A 238 -23.99 -3.54 27.91
C ASP A 238 -23.25 -3.80 26.57
N GLN A 239 -23.09 -5.08 26.23
CA GLN A 239 -22.24 -5.58 25.14
C GLN A 239 -22.73 -5.27 23.71
N GLU A 240 -23.88 -4.63 23.52
CA GLU A 240 -24.44 -4.41 22.18
C GLU A 240 -24.22 -2.99 21.62
N THR A 241 -24.01 -1.98 22.47
CA THR A 241 -23.79 -0.60 22.01
C THR A 241 -22.37 -0.30 21.48
N PRO A 242 -21.27 -0.81 22.07
CA PRO A 242 -19.92 -0.54 21.55
C PRO A 242 -19.64 -1.30 20.25
N VAL A 243 -20.26 -2.47 20.06
CA VAL A 243 -20.11 -3.27 18.84
C VAL A 243 -20.75 -2.56 17.64
N LEU A 244 -21.97 -2.04 17.80
CA LEU A 244 -22.63 -1.22 16.78
C LEU A 244 -21.88 0.07 16.48
N LEU A 245 -21.30 0.72 17.49
CA LEU A 245 -20.47 1.91 17.29
C LEU A 245 -19.17 1.61 16.55
N VAL A 246 -18.52 0.49 16.85
CA VAL A 246 -17.32 0.01 16.13
C VAL A 246 -17.66 -0.35 14.70
N GLU A 247 -18.79 -1.01 14.45
CA GLU A 247 -19.24 -1.39 13.12
C GLU A 247 -19.66 -0.18 12.27
N ILE A 248 -20.34 0.82 12.87
CA ILE A 248 -20.65 2.11 12.23
C ILE A 248 -19.37 2.90 11.94
N LEU A 249 -18.40 2.91 12.87
CA LEU A 249 -17.10 3.57 12.67
C LEU A 249 -16.29 2.89 11.56
N GLU A 250 -16.32 1.56 11.47
CA GLU A 250 -15.68 0.82 10.38
C GLU A 250 -16.35 1.09 9.03
N GLN A 251 -17.68 1.16 8.99
CA GLN A 251 -18.41 1.50 7.77
C GLN A 251 -18.11 2.94 7.32
N LEU A 252 -18.09 3.91 8.23
CA LEU A 252 -17.72 5.29 7.92
C LEU A 252 -16.26 5.38 7.44
N LYS A 253 -15.34 4.61 8.03
CA LYS A 253 -13.94 4.56 7.61
C LYS A 253 -13.76 3.91 6.23
N ARG A 254 -14.55 2.89 5.89
CA ARG A 254 -14.58 2.28 4.54
C ARG A 254 -15.16 3.24 3.49
N MET A 255 -16.23 3.96 3.82
CA MET A 255 -16.78 5.01 2.95
C MET A 255 -15.77 6.14 2.72
N GLN A 256 -15.05 6.57 3.77
CA GLN A 256 -13.98 7.55 3.62
C GLN A 256 -12.82 7.02 2.78
N LYS A 257 -12.48 5.72 2.87
CA LYS A 257 -11.39 5.10 2.09
C LYS A 257 -11.72 5.03 0.59
N SER A 258 -12.97 4.78 0.20
CA SER A 258 -13.37 4.83 -1.22
C SER A 258 -13.44 6.25 -1.77
N GLU A 259 -13.87 7.23 -0.96
CA GLU A 259 -13.92 8.64 -1.39
C GLU A 259 -12.53 9.31 -1.41
N MET A 260 -11.63 8.97 -0.49
CA MET A 260 -10.34 9.65 -0.33
C MET A 260 -9.29 9.21 -1.36
N PHE A 261 -9.44 8.02 -1.96
CA PHE A 261 -8.54 7.52 -3.01
C PHE A 261 -9.12 7.59 -4.43
N GLY A 262 -10.41 7.92 -4.59
CA GLY A 262 -11.08 7.95 -5.90
C GLY A 262 -11.12 9.29 -6.64
N GLU A 263 -10.99 10.44 -5.97
CA GLU A 263 -11.62 11.64 -6.55
C GLU A 263 -10.81 12.94 -6.63
N PHE A 264 -9.50 12.98 -6.36
CA PHE A 264 -8.69 14.14 -6.77
C PHE A 264 -8.14 13.99 -8.19
N SER A 265 -9.06 13.82 -9.14
CA SER A 265 -8.75 13.99 -10.55
C SER A 265 -8.43 15.46 -10.79
N ILE A 266 -7.18 15.76 -11.18
CA ILE A 266 -6.73 17.11 -11.57
C ILE A 266 -7.70 17.72 -12.60
N MET A 267 -8.33 16.88 -13.43
CA MET A 267 -9.33 17.31 -14.41
C MET A 267 -10.64 17.80 -13.77
N ARG A 268 -11.07 17.25 -12.62
CA ARG A 268 -12.23 17.77 -11.85
C ARG A 268 -11.91 19.10 -11.19
N LEU A 269 -10.70 19.25 -10.66
CA LEU A 269 -10.23 20.52 -10.13
C LEU A 269 -10.18 21.58 -11.23
N LEU A 270 -9.62 21.24 -12.40
CA LEU A 270 -9.54 22.13 -13.55
C LEU A 270 -10.93 22.48 -14.10
N ALA A 271 -11.83 21.49 -14.23
CA ALA A 271 -13.22 21.71 -14.64
C ALA A 271 -13.96 22.61 -13.63
N GLY A 272 -13.76 22.40 -12.33
CA GLY A 272 -14.31 23.25 -11.27
C GLY A 272 -13.82 24.69 -11.35
N ILE A 273 -12.52 24.90 -11.59
CA ILE A 273 -11.93 26.24 -11.81
C ILE A 273 -12.56 26.91 -13.04
N VAL A 274 -12.67 26.20 -14.17
CA VAL A 274 -13.31 26.72 -15.39
C VAL A 274 -14.77 27.09 -15.13
N GLN A 275 -15.49 26.31 -14.32
CA GLN A 275 -16.89 26.56 -13.96
C GLN A 275 -17.08 27.88 -13.18
N VAL A 276 -16.12 28.24 -12.33
CA VAL A 276 -16.13 29.54 -11.61
C VAL A 276 -16.03 30.70 -12.61
N PHE A 277 -15.22 30.58 -13.66
CA PHE A 277 -15.12 31.60 -14.71
C PHE A 277 -16.38 31.69 -15.57
N VAL A 278 -17.10 30.59 -15.80
CA VAL A 278 -18.41 30.61 -16.48
C VAL A 278 -19.43 31.41 -15.66
N LEU A 279 -19.51 31.17 -14.35
CA LEU A 279 -20.38 31.92 -13.45
C LEU A 279 -20.03 33.40 -13.44
N PHE A 280 -18.74 33.74 -13.41
CA PHE A 280 -18.26 35.11 -13.52
C PHE A 280 -18.72 35.79 -14.82
N CYS A 281 -18.63 35.11 -15.97
CA CYS A 281 -19.11 35.63 -17.25
C CYS A 281 -20.62 35.91 -17.25
N LEU A 282 -21.43 35.04 -16.60
CA LEU A 282 -22.87 35.25 -16.46
C LEU A 282 -23.20 36.45 -15.56
N VAL A 283 -22.49 36.60 -14.43
CA VAL A 283 -22.65 37.76 -13.54
C VAL A 283 -22.27 39.06 -14.28
N MET A 284 -21.19 39.05 -15.06
CA MET A 284 -20.80 40.19 -15.88
C MET A 284 -21.85 40.52 -16.95
N ALA A 285 -22.39 39.52 -17.63
CA ALA A 285 -23.47 39.71 -18.61
C ALA A 285 -24.72 40.32 -17.96
N LEU A 286 -25.12 39.82 -16.78
CA LEU A 286 -26.24 40.37 -16.00
C LEU A 286 -25.97 41.80 -15.51
N TRP A 287 -24.76 42.08 -15.05
CA TRP A 287 -24.34 43.41 -14.65
C TRP A 287 -24.47 44.41 -15.80
N PHE A 288 -23.98 44.06 -16.99
CA PHE A 288 -24.13 44.90 -18.18
C PHE A 288 -25.59 45.02 -18.64
N LEU A 289 -26.40 43.98 -18.46
CA LEU A 289 -27.84 44.02 -18.76
C LEU A 289 -28.62 44.95 -17.83
N MET A 290 -28.24 45.03 -16.55
CA MET A 290 -28.83 45.93 -15.56
C MET A 290 -28.25 47.35 -15.63
N SER A 291 -27.14 47.55 -16.34
CA SER A 291 -26.54 48.88 -16.49
C SER A 291 -27.46 49.83 -17.27
N PRO A 292 -27.50 51.13 -16.91
CA PRO A 292 -28.36 52.13 -17.56
C PRO A 292 -28.11 52.25 -19.07
N ASP A 293 -26.87 52.00 -19.50
CA ASP A 293 -26.42 52.17 -20.89
C ASP A 293 -26.62 50.92 -21.76
N ARG A 294 -27.22 49.83 -21.23
CA ARG A 294 -27.52 48.54 -21.88
C ARG A 294 -26.75 48.29 -23.19
N ARG A 295 -25.42 48.21 -23.10
CA ARG A 295 -24.58 47.95 -24.27
C ARG A 295 -24.66 46.47 -24.62
N ILE A 296 -25.11 46.18 -25.83
CA ILE A 296 -25.33 44.80 -26.31
C ILE A 296 -23.99 44.09 -26.56
N GLU A 297 -22.96 44.80 -27.04
CA GLU A 297 -21.67 44.20 -27.40
C GLU A 297 -20.95 43.54 -26.20
N PRO A 298 -20.79 44.18 -25.02
CA PRO A 298 -20.18 43.54 -23.86
C PRO A 298 -20.98 42.34 -23.32
N ILE A 299 -22.31 42.40 -23.44
CA ILE A 299 -23.20 41.30 -23.04
C ILE A 299 -22.94 40.09 -23.94
N LEU A 300 -22.89 40.30 -25.27
CA LEU A 300 -22.64 39.24 -26.24
C LEU A 300 -21.23 38.64 -26.11
N MET A 301 -20.21 39.47 -25.86
CA MET A 301 -18.85 38.97 -25.60
C MET A 301 -18.80 38.12 -24.34
N SER A 302 -19.39 38.59 -23.23
CA SER A 302 -19.41 37.86 -21.96
C SER A 302 -20.14 36.53 -22.08
N LEU A 303 -21.29 36.50 -22.77
CA LEU A 303 -22.02 35.26 -23.08
C LEU A 303 -21.21 34.32 -23.98
N GLY A 304 -20.53 34.86 -25.00
CA GLY A 304 -19.68 34.08 -25.91
C GLY A 304 -18.53 33.38 -25.18
N PHE A 305 -17.82 34.09 -24.30
CA PHE A 305 -16.78 33.49 -23.45
C PHE A 305 -17.36 32.43 -22.50
N GLY A 306 -18.52 32.71 -21.89
CA GLY A 306 -19.22 31.75 -21.04
C GLY A 306 -19.54 30.43 -21.76
N ILE A 307 -20.00 30.49 -23.01
CA ILE A 307 -20.31 29.31 -23.83
C ILE A 307 -19.04 28.49 -24.12
N VAL A 308 -17.95 29.14 -24.54
CA VAL A 308 -16.69 28.44 -24.86
C VAL A 308 -16.11 27.76 -23.62
N LEU A 309 -16.09 28.46 -22.48
CA LEU A 309 -15.61 27.90 -21.21
C LEU A 309 -16.49 26.74 -20.74
N GLN A 310 -17.81 26.82 -20.92
CA GLN A 310 -18.75 25.75 -20.59
C GLN A 310 -18.53 24.49 -21.44
N LEU A 311 -18.28 24.65 -22.75
CA LEU A 311 -17.94 23.53 -23.63
C LEU A 311 -16.61 22.86 -23.24
N MET A 312 -15.63 23.65 -22.79
CA MET A 312 -14.35 23.15 -22.31
C MET A 312 -14.50 22.36 -21.00
N ALA A 313 -15.28 22.87 -20.04
CA ALA A 313 -15.60 22.15 -18.80
C ALA A 313 -16.35 20.83 -19.08
N LEU A 314 -17.33 20.86 -20.00
CA LEU A 314 -18.06 19.66 -20.41
C LEU A 314 -17.14 18.62 -21.05
N THR A 315 -16.17 19.06 -21.85
CA THR A 315 -15.16 18.18 -22.48
C THR A 315 -14.28 17.50 -21.42
N PHE A 316 -13.84 18.23 -20.40
CA PHE A 316 -13.10 17.65 -19.28
C PHE A 316 -13.92 16.63 -18.50
N TYR A 317 -15.23 16.85 -18.36
CA TYR A 317 -16.14 15.90 -17.71
C TYR A 317 -16.37 14.63 -18.54
N ILE A 318 -16.60 14.76 -19.86
CA ILE A 318 -16.84 13.63 -20.76
C ILE A 318 -15.60 12.75 -20.94
N MET A 319 -14.40 13.33 -21.02
CA MET A 319 -13.16 12.55 -21.11
C MET A 319 -12.92 11.67 -19.87
N GLN A 320 -13.57 11.98 -18.74
CA GLN A 320 -13.47 11.20 -17.53
C GLN A 320 -14.48 10.05 -17.47
N GLY A 321 -15.70 10.22 -17.98
CA GLY A 321 -16.75 9.17 -17.99
C GLY A 321 -16.53 8.01 -18.97
N ARG A 322 -15.33 7.89 -19.52
CA ARG A 322 -14.90 6.83 -20.47
C ARG A 322 -13.80 5.93 -19.90
N ARG A 323 -13.50 6.04 -18.62
CA ARG A 323 -12.59 5.13 -17.90
C ARG A 323 -13.40 4.28 -16.95
#